data_AF-A0A540L9S6-F1
#
_entry.id   AF-A0A540L9S6-F1
#
_cell.length_a   1.000
_cell.length_b   1.000
_cell.length_c   1.000
_cell.angle_alpha   90.00
_cell.angle_beta   90.00
_cell.angle_gamma   90.00
#
_symmetry.space_group_name_H-M   'P 1'
#
loop_
_entity.id
_entity.type
_entity.pdbx_description
1 polymer ?
#
loop_
_entity_poly.entity_id
_entity_poly.type
_entity_poly.pdbx_seq_one_letter_code
_entity_poly.pdbx_strand_id
1 'polypeptide(L)'
;MRQLHLHFISQDFDSTHLKNKKHWNSFNTAFFRDSMDVVEEVSSDGKAKLKDDDRLLSMELRCHRCRSAHPNIPRLKSHITNCRAPFPSTLLQNGCLVHAPSNVSIDP
;
A
#
# COMPACT_ATOMS: atom_id res chain seq x y z
N MET A 1 5.30 10.59 15.00
CA MET A 1 4.52 11.83 14.72
C MET A 1 3.28 11.82 15.60
N ARG A 2 2.81 12.98 16.08
CA ARG A 2 1.62 13.07 16.97
C ARG A 2 0.37 13.59 16.26
N GLN A 3 0.51 14.35 15.17
CA GLN A 3 -0.61 14.83 14.37
C GLN A 3 -1.09 13.77 13.37
N LEU A 4 -2.34 13.89 12.95
CA LEU A 4 -2.90 13.14 11.84
C LEU A 4 -2.12 13.45 10.56
N HIS A 5 -1.74 12.40 9.84
CA HIS A 5 -1.01 12.47 8.59
C HIS A 5 -1.64 11.51 7.60
N LEU A 6 -1.92 12.01 6.39
CA LEU A 6 -2.39 11.21 5.28
C LEU A 6 -1.20 10.87 4.38
N HIS A 7 -1.04 9.59 4.06
CA HIS A 7 -0.01 9.13 3.13
C HIS A 7 -0.59 9.04 1.73
N PHE A 8 -0.03 9.81 0.80
CA PHE A 8 -0.24 9.63 -0.63
C PHE A 8 1.03 9.03 -1.23
N ILE A 9 0.95 7.78 -1.68
CA ILE A 9 2.13 6.97 -2.02
C ILE A 9 1.89 6.18 -3.32
N SER A 10 2.87 6.23 -4.21
CA SER A 10 2.90 5.42 -5.43
C SER A 10 3.16 3.94 -5.12
N GLN A 11 2.63 3.05 -5.95
CA GLN A 11 2.72 1.61 -5.74
C GLN A 11 3.99 0.95 -6.33
N ASP A 12 4.91 1.74 -6.89
CA ASP A 12 6.21 1.27 -7.36
C ASP A 12 7.15 0.93 -6.20
N PHE A 13 7.05 1.68 -5.09
CA PHE A 13 7.91 1.55 -3.91
C PHE A 13 9.42 1.57 -4.23
N ASP A 14 9.82 2.22 -5.32
CA ASP A 14 11.24 2.35 -5.68
C ASP A 14 11.88 3.55 -4.99
N SER A 15 12.35 3.32 -3.77
CA SER A 15 13.07 4.34 -3.01
C SER A 15 14.32 3.77 -2.33
N THR A 16 15.37 4.58 -2.24
CA THR A 16 16.57 4.29 -1.42
C THR A 16 16.28 4.31 0.09
N HIS A 17 15.13 4.86 0.50
CA HIS A 17 14.70 4.96 1.90
C HIS A 17 13.83 3.78 2.36
N LEU A 18 13.42 2.90 1.45
CA LEU A 18 12.79 1.63 1.78
C LEU A 18 13.87 0.62 2.20
N LYS A 19 14.26 0.67 3.48
CA LYS A 19 15.46 -0.02 3.99
C LYS A 19 15.18 -1.29 4.79
N ASN A 20 14.04 -1.37 5.46
CA ASN A 20 13.76 -2.44 6.42
C ASN A 20 12.35 -3.00 6.27
N LYS A 21 12.13 -4.15 6.92
CA LYS A 21 10.86 -4.86 6.92
C LYS A 21 9.70 -4.02 7.44
N LYS A 22 9.94 -3.22 8.49
CA LYS A 22 8.94 -2.34 9.10
C LYS A 22 8.42 -1.31 8.09
N HIS A 23 9.31 -0.68 7.31
CA HIS A 23 8.93 0.28 6.27
C HIS A 23 8.06 -0.38 5.20
N TRP A 24 8.36 -1.60 4.78
CA TRP A 24 7.53 -2.31 3.80
C TRP A 24 6.16 -2.65 4.36
N ASN A 25 6.15 -3.31 5.52
CA ASN A 25 4.92 -3.84 6.11
C ASN A 25 3.99 -2.73 6.60
N SER A 26 4.50 -1.55 6.97
CA SER A 26 3.65 -0.42 7.35
C SER A 26 2.77 0.11 6.22
N PHE A 27 3.13 -0.15 4.96
CA PHE A 27 2.35 0.25 3.78
C PHE A 27 1.66 -0.92 3.06
N ASN A 28 2.13 -2.15 3.25
CA ASN A 28 1.72 -3.32 2.47
C ASN A 28 1.04 -4.43 3.29
N THR A 29 0.55 -4.07 4.49
CA THR A 29 -0.27 -4.94 5.36
C THR A 29 -1.49 -4.15 5.86
N ALA A 30 -2.37 -4.79 6.62
CA ALA A 30 -3.52 -4.15 7.25
C ALA A 30 -3.14 -3.06 8.29
N PHE A 31 -1.85 -2.86 8.57
CA PHE A 31 -1.35 -1.71 9.31
C PHE A 31 -1.64 -0.41 8.55
N PHE A 32 -1.54 -0.43 7.22
CA PHE A 32 -1.92 0.69 6.37
C PHE A 32 -3.44 0.69 6.21
N ARG A 33 -4.11 1.69 6.78
CA ARG A 33 -5.55 1.87 6.64
C ARG A 33 -5.85 2.74 5.44
N ASP A 34 -6.74 2.28 4.57
CA ASP A 34 -7.18 3.10 3.44
C ASP A 34 -8.00 4.29 3.91
N SER A 35 -7.83 5.42 3.23
CA SER A 35 -8.56 6.64 3.54
C SER A 35 -10.07 6.49 3.40
N MET A 36 -10.56 5.74 2.40
CA MET A 36 -11.99 5.52 2.18
C MET A 36 -12.60 4.71 3.31
N ASP A 37 -11.93 3.62 3.72
CA ASP A 37 -12.37 2.79 4.84
C ASP A 37 -12.44 3.60 6.15
N VAL A 38 -11.48 4.51 6.38
CA VAL A 38 -11.45 5.36 7.58
C VAL A 38 -12.55 6.43 7.53
N VAL A 39 -12.80 7.02 6.37
CA VAL A 39 -13.87 8.01 6.18
C VAL A 39 -15.24 7.38 6.40
N GLU A 40 -15.48 6.18 5.86
CA GLU A 40 -16.72 5.43 6.07
C GLU A 40 -16.93 5.11 7.55
N GLU A 41 -15.90 4.59 8.21
CA GLU A 41 -15.93 4.25 9.64
C GLU A 41 -16.20 5.47 10.54
N VAL A 42 -15.58 6.61 10.25
CA VAL A 42 -15.85 7.85 11.00
C VAL A 42 -17.28 8.34 10.73
N SER A 43 -17.78 8.18 9.51
CA SER A 43 -19.15 8.59 9.14
C SER A 43 -20.21 7.71 9.80
N SER A 44 -19.96 6.41 9.97
CA SER A 44 -20.89 5.47 10.60
C SER A 44 -20.79 5.46 12.13
N ASP A 45 -19.58 5.42 12.68
CA ASP A 45 -19.33 5.14 14.09
C ASP A 45 -18.93 6.41 14.89
N GLY A 46 -18.75 7.54 14.20
CA GLY A 46 -18.28 8.81 14.79
C GLY A 46 -16.80 8.82 15.18
N LYS A 47 -16.05 7.74 14.92
CA LYS A 47 -14.64 7.59 15.29
C LYS A 47 -13.93 6.54 14.42
N ALA A 48 -12.63 6.70 14.23
CA ALA A 48 -11.79 5.69 13.60
C ALA A 48 -11.44 4.58 14.61
N LYS A 49 -11.45 3.31 14.18
CA LYS A 49 -10.92 2.20 14.98
C LYS A 49 -9.41 2.18 14.85
N LEU A 50 -8.73 2.44 15.96
CA LEU A 50 -7.29 2.27 16.08
C LEU A 50 -7.00 0.78 16.28
N LYS A 51 -6.32 0.18 15.31
CA LYS A 51 -5.78 -1.18 15.42
C LYS A 51 -4.30 -1.06 15.70
N ASP A 52 -3.93 -1.23 16.96
CA ASP A 52 -2.53 -1.31 17.36
C ASP A 52 -2.10 -2.78 17.31
N ASP A 53 -1.75 -3.25 16.11
CA ASP A 53 -1.22 -4.60 15.90
C ASP A 53 0.17 -4.52 15.28
N ASP A 54 1.15 -4.18 16.13
CA ASP A 54 2.57 -4.13 15.77
C ASP A 54 3.09 -5.47 15.19
N ARG A 55 2.37 -6.59 15.39
CA ARG A 55 2.74 -7.88 14.78
C ARG A 55 2.70 -7.79 13.26
N LEU A 56 1.80 -6.98 12.70
CA LEU A 56 1.70 -6.72 11.26
C LEU A 56 3.00 -6.16 10.67
N LEU A 57 3.74 -5.36 11.46
CA LEU A 57 5.01 -4.78 11.03
C LEU A 57 6.15 -5.80 10.95
N SER A 58 6.01 -6.93 11.65
CA SER A 58 7.01 -8.01 11.72
C SER A 58 6.75 -9.17 10.76
N MET A 59 5.60 -9.15 10.07
CA MET A 59 5.17 -10.19 9.13
C MET A 59 6.20 -10.50 8.04
N GLU A 60 6.04 -11.67 7.43
CA GLU A 60 6.81 -12.06 6.27
C GLU A 60 6.70 -11.03 5.14
N LEU A 61 7.82 -10.73 4.49
CA LEU A 61 7.87 -9.80 3.37
C LEU A 61 7.18 -10.41 2.16
N ARG A 62 6.01 -9.86 1.80
CA ARG A 62 5.24 -10.32 0.65
C ARG A 62 5.09 -9.23 -0.39
N CYS A 63 5.22 -9.60 -1.66
CA CYS A 63 4.91 -8.71 -2.78
C CYS A 63 3.44 -8.24 -2.69
N HIS A 64 3.19 -6.95 -2.91
CA HIS A 64 1.84 -6.39 -2.83
C HIS A 64 0.97 -6.77 -4.04
N ARG A 65 1.56 -7.32 -5.10
CA ARG A 65 0.87 -7.79 -6.31
C ARG A 65 0.61 -9.29 -6.25
N CYS A 66 1.67 -10.11 -6.32
CA CYS A 66 1.55 -11.56 -6.42
C CYS A 66 1.60 -12.32 -5.08
N ARG A 67 1.81 -11.62 -3.96
CA ARG A 67 1.88 -12.20 -2.60
C ARG A 67 3.04 -13.19 -2.34
N SER A 68 4.00 -13.31 -3.26
CA SER A 68 5.21 -14.12 -3.07
C SER A 68 6.02 -13.64 -1.87
N ALA A 69 6.54 -14.60 -1.11
CA ALA A 69 7.39 -14.33 0.04
C ALA A 69 8.85 -14.06 -0.38
N HIS A 70 9.50 -13.14 0.32
CA HIS A 70 10.90 -12.79 0.11
C HIS A 70 11.67 -12.75 1.44
N PRO A 71 12.94 -13.18 1.46
CA PRO A 71 13.70 -13.28 2.71
C PRO A 71 14.22 -11.92 3.21
N ASN A 72 14.37 -10.93 2.32
CA ASN A 72 14.93 -9.61 2.66
C ASN A 72 14.45 -8.53 1.68
N ILE A 73 14.64 -7.26 2.07
CA ILE A 73 14.24 -6.08 1.28
C ILE A 73 14.94 -6.02 -0.09
N PRO A 74 16.25 -6.28 -0.26
CA PRO A 74 16.87 -6.26 -1.58
C PRO A 74 16.23 -7.23 -2.58
N ARG A 75 15.96 -8.48 -2.18
CA ARG A 75 15.28 -9.46 -3.04
C ARG A 75 13.85 -9.06 -3.36
N LEU A 76 13.15 -8.48 -2.39
CA LEU A 76 11.81 -7.96 -2.59
C LEU A 76 11.82 -6.78 -3.59
N LYS A 77 12.70 -5.80 -3.43
CA LYS A 77 12.83 -4.67 -4.37
C LYS A 77 13.11 -5.15 -5.79
N SER A 78 14.05 -6.08 -5.95
CA SER A 78 14.36 -6.68 -7.25
C SER A 78 13.17 -7.41 -7.87
N HIS A 79 12.26 -7.95 -7.05
CA HIS A 79 11.06 -8.61 -7.53
C HIS A 79 9.99 -7.60 -7.97
N ILE A 80 9.71 -6.58 -7.14
CA ILE A 80 8.63 -5.61 -7.39
C ILE A 80 8.83 -4.88 -8.72
N THR A 81 10.06 -4.49 -9.04
CA THR A 81 10.40 -3.81 -10.31
C THR A 81 10.07 -4.65 -11.55
N ASN A 82 10.00 -5.98 -11.41
CA ASN A 82 9.72 -6.91 -12.49
C ASN A 82 8.33 -7.58 -12.37
N CYS A 83 7.58 -7.31 -11.31
CA CYS A 83 6.35 -8.04 -11.00
C CYS A 83 5.18 -7.55 -11.86
N ARG A 84 4.71 -8.40 -12.78
CA ARG A 84 3.60 -8.10 -13.69
C ARG A 84 2.24 -8.57 -13.20
N ALA A 85 2.16 -9.17 -12.02
CA ALA A 85 0.87 -9.58 -11.44
C ALA A 85 -0.04 -8.36 -11.27
N PRO A 86 -1.37 -8.49 -11.46
CA PRO A 86 -2.30 -7.39 -11.25
C PRO A 86 -2.30 -6.95 -9.78
N PHE A 87 -2.73 -5.72 -9.53
CA PHE A 87 -3.02 -5.30 -8.16
C PHE A 87 -4.23 -6.07 -7.61
N PRO A 88 -4.26 -6.36 -6.29
CA PRO A 88 -5.43 -6.92 -5.66
C PRO A 88 -6.69 -6.10 -5.95
N SER A 89 -7.81 -6.78 -6.22
CA SER A 89 -9.09 -6.14 -6.55
C SER A 89 -9.56 -5.16 -5.48
N THR A 90 -9.25 -5.45 -4.21
CA THR A 90 -9.55 -4.60 -3.06
C THR A 90 -8.95 -3.21 -3.17
N LEU A 91 -7.79 -3.05 -3.83
CA LEU A 91 -7.16 -1.75 -4.04
C LEU A 91 -7.72 -1.00 -5.26
N LEU A 92 -8.36 -1.72 -6.18
CA LEU A 92 -8.90 -1.17 -7.43
C LEU A 92 -10.36 -0.74 -7.30
N GLN A 93 -11.16 -1.46 -6.52
CA GLN A 93 -12.62 -1.28 -6.45
C GLN A 93 -13.06 -0.02 -5.73
N ASN A 94 -12.25 0.51 -4.82
CA ASN A 94 -12.64 1.61 -3.93
C ASN A 94 -12.05 2.98 -4.33
N GLY A 95 -11.46 3.09 -5.52
CA GLY A 95 -10.79 4.33 -5.96
C GLY A 95 -9.50 4.65 -5.20
N CYS A 96 -9.02 3.71 -4.36
CA CYS A 96 -7.79 3.82 -3.57
C CYS A 96 -6.53 3.88 -4.43
N LEU A 97 -6.56 3.24 -5.60
CA LEU A 97 -5.53 3.36 -6.62
C LEU A 97 -6.06 4.15 -7.80
N VAL A 98 -5.50 5.35 -7.97
CA VAL A 98 -5.79 6.22 -9.10
C VAL A 98 -4.81 5.88 -10.21
N HIS A 99 -5.32 5.53 -11.38
CA HIS A 99 -4.51 5.40 -12.58
C HIS A 99 -4.19 6.78 -13.14
N ALA A 100 -2.96 6.96 -13.64
CA ALA A 100 -2.65 8.12 -14.46
C ALA A 100 -3.66 8.15 -15.62
N PRO A 101 -4.19 9.34 -15.99
CA PRO A 101 -5.04 9.45 -17.16
C PRO A 101 -4.26 8.88 -18.35
N SER A 102 -4.85 7.88 -19.00
CA SER A 102 -4.30 7.41 -20.27
C SER A 102 -4.43 8.58 -21.21
N ASN A 103 -3.31 9.09 -21.74
CA ASN A 103 -3.34 10.04 -22.85
C ASN A 103 -3.97 9.31 -24.04
N VAL A 104 -5.29 9.29 -24.10
CA VAL A 104 -6.03 9.02 -25.32
C VAL A 104 -5.73 10.23 -26.18
N SER A 105 -4.79 10.06 -27.09
CA SER A 105 -4.59 10.94 -28.23
C SER A 105 -5.95 11.15 -28.88
N ILE A 106 -6.53 12.32 -28.66
CA ILE A 106 -7.57 12.86 -29.52
C ILE A 106 -6.80 13.21 -30.80
N ASP A 107 -6.80 12.28 -31.76
CA ASP A 107 -6.37 12.57 -33.12
C ASP A 107 -7.28 13.66 -33.73
N PRO A 108 -6.75 14.48 -34.65
CA PRO A 108 -7.26 15.80 -35.01
C PRO A 108 -8.64 15.82 -35.67
#